data_AF-A0A8X6XWN5-F1
#
_entry.id   AF-A0A8X6XWN5-F1
#
_cell.length_a   1.000
_cell.length_b   1.000
_cell.length_c   1.000
_cell.angle_alpha   90.00
_cell.angle_beta   90.00
_cell.angle_gamma   90.00
#
_symmetry.space_group_name_H-M   'P 1'
#
loop_
_entity.id
_entity.type
_entity.pdbx_description
1 polymer ?
#
loop_
_entity_poly.entity_id
_entity_poly.type
_entity_poly.pdbx_seq_one_letter_code
_entity_poly.pdbx_strand_id
1 'polypeptide(L)'
;MSRLNRIASRLMHKYNAHGATDVTGFGLLGHAENLAKIQKNEVSFVIHNLPVIAKMAAVAKACGNTFQLLQGRSVETSGGLLICLP
;
A
#
# COMPACT_ATOMS: atom_id res chain seq x y z
N MET A 1 -5.62 -2.32 -14.29
CA MET A 1 -5.82 -1.16 -13.41
C MET A 1 -5.55 0.11 -14.22
N SER A 2 -6.46 1.08 -14.24
CA SER A 2 -6.40 2.26 -15.14
C SER A 2 -6.67 3.60 -14.45
N ARG A 3 -7.02 3.59 -13.17
CA ARG A 3 -7.32 4.81 -12.41
C ARG A 3 -6.03 5.53 -12.06
N LEU A 4 -5.94 6.81 -12.42
CA LEU A 4 -4.78 7.64 -12.07
C LEU A 4 -4.82 8.08 -10.59
N ASN A 5 -3.65 8.08 -9.95
CA ASN A 5 -3.43 8.67 -8.62
C ASN A 5 -3.38 10.22 -8.62
N ARG A 6 -3.72 10.86 -9.76
CA ARG A 6 -3.64 12.32 -9.96
C ARG A 6 -4.44 13.12 -8.93
N ILE A 7 -5.65 12.67 -8.57
CA ILE A 7 -6.48 13.38 -7.59
C ILE A 7 -5.88 13.24 -6.19
N ALA A 8 -5.44 12.04 -5.82
CA ALA A 8 -4.82 11.79 -4.52
C ALA A 8 -3.57 12.67 -4.32
N SER A 9 -2.69 12.75 -5.32
CA SER A 9 -1.51 13.64 -5.30
C SER A 9 -1.87 15.11 -5.09
N ARG A 10 -2.92 15.62 -5.75
CA ARG A 10 -3.38 17.02 -5.54
C ARG A 10 -3.91 17.23 -4.11
N LEU A 11 -4.66 16.27 -3.58
CA LEU A 11 -5.23 16.35 -2.24
C LEU A 11 -4.17 16.22 -1.14
N MET A 12 -3.08 15.49 -1.37
CA MET A 12 -1.96 15.41 -0.42
C MET A 12 -1.40 16.79 -0.07
N HIS A 13 -1.23 17.68 -1.05
CA HIS A 13 -0.81 19.05 -0.79
C HIS A 13 -1.86 19.84 0.01
N LYS A 14 -3.14 19.68 -0.34
CA LYS A 14 -4.25 20.38 0.34
C LYS A 14 -4.36 20.00 1.81
N TYR A 15 -4.11 18.73 2.15
CA TYR A 15 -4.24 18.18 3.51
C TYR A 15 -2.89 17.96 4.21
N ASN A 16 -1.82 18.59 3.72
CA ASN A 16 -0.51 18.60 4.37
C ASN A 16 0.08 17.21 4.66
N ALA A 17 0.02 16.30 3.69
CA ALA A 17 0.64 14.98 3.81
C ALA A 17 2.15 15.09 4.04
N HIS A 18 2.68 14.28 4.96
CA HIS A 18 4.10 14.20 5.30
C HIS A 18 4.90 13.39 4.26
N GLY A 19 4.23 12.54 3.48
CA GLY A 19 4.86 11.72 2.45
C GLY A 19 3.92 10.65 1.90
N ALA A 20 4.34 9.98 0.83
CA ALA A 20 3.63 8.83 0.29
C ALA A 20 4.55 7.91 -0.52
N THR A 21 4.09 6.68 -0.74
CA THR A 21 4.62 5.74 -1.74
C THR A 21 3.45 5.13 -2.52
N ASP A 22 3.66 4.82 -3.79
CA ASP A 22 2.71 4.01 -4.56
C ASP A 22 2.89 2.51 -4.23
N VAL A 23 1.80 1.75 -4.26
CA VAL A 23 1.84 0.31 -4.04
C VAL A 23 1.83 -0.41 -5.38
N THR A 24 2.94 -1.06 -5.71
CA THR A 24 3.10 -1.81 -6.95
C THR A 24 3.76 -3.17 -6.68
N GLY A 25 4.86 -3.49 -7.36
CA GLY A 25 5.33 -4.86 -7.49
C GLY A 25 5.84 -5.51 -6.20
N PHE A 26 6.12 -4.72 -5.16
CA PHE A 26 6.57 -5.25 -3.86
C PHE A 26 5.43 -5.52 -2.87
N GLY A 27 4.19 -5.24 -3.26
CA GLY A 27 3.03 -5.32 -2.38
C GLY A 27 3.00 -4.25 -1.29
N LEU A 28 1.88 -4.14 -0.59
CA LEU A 28 1.67 -3.08 0.40
C LEU A 28 2.75 -3.06 1.49
N LEU A 29 3.06 -4.23 2.05
CA LEU A 29 4.02 -4.34 3.14
C LEU A 29 5.44 -3.96 2.69
N GLY A 30 5.87 -4.43 1.52
CA GLY A 30 7.20 -4.11 0.99
C GLY A 30 7.36 -2.61 0.70
N HIS A 31 6.34 -1.97 0.12
CA HIS A 31 6.36 -0.52 -0.09
C HIS A 31 6.30 0.27 1.23
N ALA A 32 5.52 -0.18 2.23
CA ALA A 32 5.49 0.43 3.55
C ALA A 32 6.84 0.35 4.28
N GLU A 33 7.51 -0.81 4.24
CA GLU A 33 8.86 -1.03 4.77
C GLU A 33 9.87 -0.07 4.11
N ASN A 34 9.81 0.07 2.78
CA ASN A 34 10.67 1.00 2.04
C ASN A 34 10.42 2.45 2.44
N LEU A 35 9.15 2.87 2.57
CA LEU A 35 8.81 4.23 2.98
C LEU A 35 9.28 4.52 4.40
N ALA A 36 9.12 3.58 5.35
CA ALA A 36 9.61 3.74 6.72
C ALA A 36 11.15 3.85 6.77
N LYS A 37 11.85 3.03 5.99
CA LYS A 37 13.33 2.98 5.98
C LYS A 37 14.00 4.27 5.53
N ILE A 38 13.36 5.07 4.67
CA ILE A 38 13.93 6.33 4.17
C ILE A 38 13.62 7.54 5.05
N GLN A 39 12.88 7.36 6.15
CA GLN A 39 12.53 8.47 7.03
C GLN A 39 13.75 8.96 7.81
N LYS A 40 13.79 10.27 8.06
CA LYS A 40 14.84 10.89 8.88
C LYS A 40 14.64 10.63 10.38
N ASN A 41 13.37 10.51 10.79
CA ASN A 41 13.00 10.23 12.17
C ASN A 41 12.91 8.70 12.38
N GLU A 42 13.18 8.23 13.59
CA GLU A 42 12.89 6.85 13.98
C GLU A 42 11.38 6.63 14.05
N VAL A 43 10.83 5.99 13.01
CA VAL A 43 9.40 5.69 12.90
C VAL A 43 9.17 4.29 12.37
N SER A 44 7.97 3.77 12.62
CA SER A 44 7.50 2.48 12.09
C SER A 44 6.03 2.58 11.72
N PHE A 45 5.59 1.78 10.74
CA PHE A 45 4.19 1.71 10.35
C PHE A 45 3.52 0.44 10.89
N VAL A 46 2.29 0.59 11.37
CA VAL A 46 1.43 -0.53 11.77
C VAL A 46 0.17 -0.52 10.90
N ILE A 47 0.05 -1.53 10.03
CA ILE A 47 -1.09 -1.69 9.13
C ILE A 47 -2.09 -2.62 9.80
N HIS A 48 -3.22 -2.06 10.26
CA HIS A 48 -4.23 -2.79 11.03
C HIS A 48 -5.23 -3.56 10.15
N ASN A 49 -5.45 -3.09 8.92
CA ASN A 49 -6.40 -3.68 8.00
C ASN A 49 -5.91 -3.53 6.55
N LEU A 50 -6.39 -4.44 5.70
CA LEU A 50 -6.09 -4.47 4.27
C LEU A 50 -7.40 -4.32 3.49
N PRO A 51 -7.59 -3.26 2.72
CA PRO A 51 -8.69 -3.19 1.76
C PRO A 51 -8.39 -4.14 0.60
N VAL A 52 -9.11 -5.25 0.55
CA VAL A 52 -8.90 -6.30 -0.46
C VAL A 52 -10.08 -6.32 -1.43
N ILE A 53 -9.80 -6.46 -2.73
CA ILE A 53 -10.83 -6.64 -3.77
C ILE A 53 -11.72 -7.82 -3.38
N ALA A 54 -13.03 -7.63 -3.48
CA ALA A 54 -14.02 -8.61 -3.03
C ALA A 54 -13.68 -10.04 -3.51
N LYS A 55 -13.82 -11.01 -2.60
CA LYS A 55 -13.50 -12.44 -2.80
C LYS A 55 -12.01 -12.79 -2.95
N MET A 56 -11.10 -11.84 -3.19
CA MET A 56 -9.68 -12.17 -3.38
C MET A 56 -9.00 -12.72 -2.12
N ALA A 57 -9.44 -12.33 -0.92
CA ALA A 57 -8.98 -12.95 0.31
C ALA A 57 -9.35 -14.46 0.38
N ALA A 58 -10.53 -14.84 -0.12
CA ALA A 58 -10.95 -16.24 -0.17
C ALA A 58 -10.19 -17.02 -1.25
N VAL A 59 -10.00 -16.42 -2.43
CA VAL A 59 -9.17 -17.01 -3.50
C VAL A 59 -7.74 -17.21 -3.03
N ALA A 60 -7.15 -16.22 -2.36
CA ALA A 60 -5.80 -16.34 -1.80
C ALA A 60 -5.72 -17.55 -0.85
N LYS A 61 -6.66 -17.69 0.10
CA LYS A 61 -6.71 -18.85 1.01
C LYS A 61 -6.87 -20.17 0.26
N ALA A 62 -7.75 -20.23 -0.74
CA ALA A 62 -7.99 -21.45 -1.53
C ALA A 62 -6.76 -21.87 -2.34
N CYS A 63 -5.97 -20.90 -2.79
CA CYS A 63 -4.70 -21.12 -3.48
C CYS A 63 -3.50 -21.22 -2.52
N GLY A 64 -3.73 -21.33 -1.20
CA GLY A 64 -2.68 -21.39 -0.19
C GLY A 64 -1.88 -20.09 -0.07
N ASN A 65 -0.56 -20.18 -0.18
CA ASN A 65 0.34 -19.03 -0.01
C ASN A 65 0.90 -18.48 -1.33
N THR A 66 0.40 -18.93 -2.49
CA THR A 66 0.98 -18.59 -3.81
C THR A 66 1.04 -17.09 -4.08
N PHE A 67 -0.02 -16.35 -3.73
CA PHE A 67 -0.11 -14.91 -4.00
C PHE A 67 0.46 -14.03 -2.88
N GLN A 68 0.69 -14.58 -1.69
CA GLN A 68 1.12 -13.84 -0.49
C GLN A 68 0.26 -12.61 -0.13
N LEU A 69 -1.02 -12.63 -0.50
CA LEU A 69 -1.95 -11.50 -0.33
C LEU A 69 -2.20 -11.17 1.14
N LEU A 70 -2.45 -12.18 1.97
CA LEU A 70 -2.76 -11.97 3.38
C LEU A 70 -1.53 -11.55 4.21
N GLN A 71 -0.34 -11.76 3.67
CA GLN A 71 0.94 -11.32 4.22
C GLN A 71 1.30 -9.90 3.73
N GLY A 72 0.48 -9.28 2.88
CA GLY A 72 0.72 -7.95 2.33
C GLY A 72 1.83 -7.88 1.28
N ARG A 73 2.27 -9.03 0.74
CA ARG A 73 3.38 -9.13 -0.23
C ARG A 73 2.94 -9.53 -1.64
N SER A 74 1.64 -9.50 -1.92
CA SER A 74 1.15 -9.72 -3.28
C SER A 74 1.60 -8.60 -4.20
N VAL A 75 2.00 -8.96 -5.42
CA VAL A 75 2.39 -8.02 -6.46
C VAL A 75 1.15 -7.24 -6.90
N GLU A 76 1.22 -5.91 -6.78
CA GLU A 76 0.19 -5.00 -7.30
C GLU A 76 0.71 -4.34 -8.59
N THR A 77 -0.19 -3.97 -9.50
CA THR A 77 0.18 -3.27 -10.75
C THR A 77 -0.64 -2.01 -10.91
N SER A 78 -0.03 -0.82 -10.86
CA SER A 78 -0.77 0.46 -10.89
C SER A 78 -1.75 0.60 -9.70
N GLY A 79 -1.28 0.24 -8.49
CA GLY A 79 -2.04 0.35 -7.25
C GLY A 79 -2.22 1.79 -6.75
N GLY A 80 -2.77 1.90 -5.55
CA GLY A 80 -3.04 3.19 -4.89
C GLY A 80 -1.79 3.83 -4.29
N LEU A 81 -2.01 4.93 -3.56
CA LEU A 81 -0.99 5.58 -2.72
C LEU A 81 -1.18 5.16 -1.26
N LEU A 82 -0.09 4.80 -0.58
CA LEU A 82 0.03 4.78 0.87
C LEU A 82 0.55 6.15 1.31
N ILE A 83 -0.23 6.87 2.11
CA ILE A 83 0.00 8.29 2.43
C ILE A 83 0.13 8.46 3.95
N CYS A 84 1.14 9.20 4.39
CA CYS A 84 1.27 9.66 5.77
C CYS A 84 0.63 11.04 5.90
N LEU A 85 -0.48 11.13 6.65
CA LEU A 85 -1.16 12.39 6.96
C LEU A 85 -0.84 12.82 8.41
N PRO A 86 -1.04 14.11 8.76
CA PRO A 86 -1.02 14.58 10.14
C PRO A 86 -2.03 13.88 11.03
#